data_AF-A0A925LQ38-F1
#
_entry.id   AF-A0A925LQ38-F1
#
_cell.length_a   1.000
_cell.length_b   1.000
_cell.length_c   1.000
_cell.angle_alpha   90.00
_cell.angle_beta   90.00
_cell.angle_gamma   90.00
#
_symmetry.space_group_name_H-M   'P 1'
#
loop_
_entity.id
_entity.type
_entity.pdbx_description
1 polymer ?
#
loop_
_entity_poly.entity_id
_entity_poly.type
_entity_poly.pdbx_seq_one_letter_code
_entity_poly.pdbx_strand_id
1 'polypeptide(L)'
;RRLPWSGGLFLAGFIAITGSPPFAPFISEFTIVSSAFTQGRALVGVLFLLSLAIIFIGMALTVLPMVMGEVPENSEATSYRDTFGTVGPPLGLLLLVFMLGVWIPAPLLDLLRDAALLLEVRP
;
A
#
# COMPACT_ATOMS: atom_id res chain seq x y z
N ARG A 1 11.30 17.70 -14.14
CA ARG A 1 11.26 16.41 -13.41
C ARG A 1 12.67 16.05 -12.94
N ARG A 2 13.03 16.35 -11.68
CA ARG A 2 14.42 16.24 -11.18
C ARG A 2 14.82 14.80 -10.76
N LEU A 3 13.87 13.98 -10.29
CA LEU A 3 14.09 12.62 -9.77
C LEU A 3 13.03 11.63 -10.28
N PRO A 4 13.14 11.13 -11.53
CA PRO A 4 12.09 10.31 -12.14
C PRO A 4 11.92 8.94 -11.48
N TRP A 5 12.97 8.33 -10.95
CA TRP A 5 12.89 7.00 -10.32
C TRP A 5 12.32 7.08 -8.92
N SER A 6 12.82 8.00 -8.09
CA SER A 6 12.29 8.19 -6.74
C SER A 6 10.83 8.65 -6.76
N GLY A 7 10.47 9.57 -7.67
CA GLY A 7 9.07 9.98 -7.84
C GLY A 7 8.16 8.84 -8.31
N GLY A 8 8.62 8.02 -9.26
CA GLY A 8 7.89 6.85 -9.73
C GLY A 8 7.70 5.79 -8.64
N LEU A 9 8.75 5.49 -7.87
CA LEU A 9 8.70 4.56 -6.75
C LEU A 9 7.79 5.06 -5.63
N PHE A 10 7.82 6.36 -5.32
CA PHE A 10 6.94 6.94 -4.32
C PHE A 10 5.47 6.85 -4.74
N LEU A 11 5.16 7.15 -6.02
CA LEU A 11 3.82 6.97 -6.58
C LEU A 11 3.38 5.49 -6.56
N ALA A 12 4.26 4.57 -6.95
CA ALA A 12 3.97 3.15 -6.92
C ALA A 12 3.75 2.65 -5.47
N GLY A 13 4.53 3.15 -4.52
CA GLY A 13 4.36 2.90 -3.09
C GLY A 13 3.02 3.42 -2.56
N PHE A 14 2.58 4.62 -3.00
CA PHE A 14 1.25 5.14 -2.70
C PHE A 14 0.14 4.21 -3.21
N ILE A 15 0.25 3.74 -4.45
CA ILE A 15 -0.70 2.80 -5.05
C ILE A 15 -0.67 1.45 -4.32
N ALA A 16 0.50 1.00 -3.85
CA ALA A 16 0.65 -0.24 -3.10
C ALA A 16 0.06 -0.19 -1.69
N ILE A 17 0.32 0.89 -0.95
CA ILE A 17 -0.15 1.04 0.44
C ILE A 17 -1.65 1.34 0.53
N THR A 18 -2.22 1.96 -0.51
CA THR A 18 -3.65 2.26 -0.55
C THR A 18 -4.51 1.12 -1.11
N GLY A 19 -3.96 -0.10 -1.14
CA GLY A 19 -4.75 -1.29 -1.41
C GLY A 19 -5.21 -1.40 -2.87
N SER A 20 -4.45 -0.94 -3.85
CA SER A 20 -4.77 -1.26 -5.24
C SER A 20 -4.45 -2.73 -5.56
N PRO A 21 -5.25 -3.42 -6.40
CA PRO A 21 -4.78 -4.65 -7.05
C PRO A 21 -3.52 -4.30 -7.86
N PRO A 22 -2.39 -5.04 -7.77
CA PRO A 22 -2.17 -6.42 -7.31
C PRO A 22 -1.31 -6.55 -6.02
N PHE A 23 -1.41 -5.61 -5.07
CA PHE A 23 -0.57 -5.60 -3.86
C PHE A 23 -1.20 -6.33 -2.68
N ALA A 24 -0.36 -6.85 -1.77
CA ALA A 24 -0.82 -7.62 -0.61
C ALA A 24 -1.87 -6.90 0.29
N PRO A 25 -1.80 -5.58 0.54
CA PRO A 25 -2.83 -4.88 1.33
C PRO A 25 -4.24 -5.00 0.75
N PHE A 26 -4.41 -5.00 -0.58
CA PHE A 26 -5.71 -5.16 -1.23
C PHE A 26 -6.38 -6.48 -0.83
N ILE A 27 -5.62 -7.58 -0.80
CA ILE A 27 -6.13 -8.89 -0.40
C ILE A 27 -6.61 -8.85 1.05
N SER A 28 -5.84 -8.24 1.95
CA SER A 28 -6.22 -8.08 3.36
C SER A 28 -7.50 -7.27 3.53
N GLU A 29 -7.57 -6.09 2.90
CA GLU A 29 -8.74 -5.20 2.97
C GLU A 29 -9.99 -5.86 2.38
N PHE A 30 -9.85 -6.53 1.23
CA PHE A 30 -10.93 -7.28 0.59
C PHE A 30 -11.42 -8.43 1.48
N THR A 31 -10.52 -9.18 2.11
CA THR A 31 -10.90 -10.25 3.06
C THR A 31 -11.65 -9.69 4.28
N ILE A 32 -11.20 -8.57 4.85
CA ILE A 32 -11.87 -7.93 6.00
C ILE A 32 -13.29 -7.48 5.61
N VAL A 33 -13.43 -6.79 4.47
CA VAL A 33 -14.72 -6.32 3.96
C VAL A 33 -15.64 -7.50 3.67
N SER A 34 -15.16 -8.49 2.91
CA SER A 34 -15.92 -9.69 2.56
C SER A 34 -16.44 -10.40 3.82
N SER A 35 -15.57 -10.60 4.81
CA SER A 35 -15.93 -11.21 6.09
C SER A 35 -17.01 -10.41 6.83
N ALA A 36 -16.87 -9.08 6.91
CA ALA A 36 -17.86 -8.22 7.55
C ALA A 36 -19.25 -8.33 6.91
N PHE A 37 -19.34 -8.39 5.58
CA PHE A 37 -20.60 -8.57 4.87
C PHE A 37 -21.18 -9.98 5.05
N THR A 38 -20.35 -11.03 4.98
CA THR A 38 -20.81 -12.41 5.18
C THR A 38 -21.32 -12.68 6.60
N GLN A 39 -20.80 -11.98 7.60
CA GLN A 39 -21.24 -12.07 9.00
C GLN A 39 -22.44 -11.16 9.32
N GLY A 40 -23.04 -10.51 8.32
CA GLY A 40 -24.16 -9.57 8.51
C GLY A 40 -23.78 -8.24 9.17
N ARG A 41 -22.48 -7.97 9.36
CA ARG A 41 -21.96 -6.75 10.00
C ARG A 41 -21.74 -5.63 8.98
N ALA A 42 -22.77 -5.34 8.18
CA ALA A 42 -22.68 -4.40 7.06
C ALA A 42 -22.25 -2.98 7.49
N LEU A 43 -22.69 -2.49 8.65
CA LEU A 43 -22.28 -1.19 9.18
C LEU A 43 -20.76 -1.10 9.39
N VAL A 44 -20.14 -2.17 9.92
CA VAL A 44 -18.69 -2.24 10.14
C VAL A 44 -17.97 -2.23 8.80
N GLY A 45 -18.45 -3.00 7.82
CA GLY A 45 -17.89 -3.02 6.47
C GLY A 45 -17.96 -1.65 5.78
N VAL A 46 -19.09 -0.94 5.89
CA VAL A 46 -19.26 0.41 5.33
C VAL A 46 -18.34 1.42 6.01
N LEU A 47 -18.26 1.42 7.35
CA LEU A 47 -17.36 2.31 8.07
C LEU A 47 -15.89 2.06 7.69
N PHE A 48 -15.49 0.81 7.55
CA PHE A 48 -14.14 0.44 7.12
C PHE A 48 -13.84 0.96 5.70
N LEU A 49 -14.76 0.77 4.74
CA LEU A 49 -14.60 1.30 3.38
C LEU A 49 -14.54 2.84 3.35
N LEU A 50 -15.33 3.53 4.17
CA LEU A 50 -15.27 4.98 4.31
C LEU A 50 -13.92 5.43 4.87
N SER A 51 -13.38 4.75 5.88
CA SER A 51 -12.05 5.03 6.40
C SER A 51 -10.96 4.85 5.33
N LEU A 52 -11.01 3.77 4.55
CA LEU A 52 -10.09 3.56 3.43
C LEU A 52 -10.20 4.68 2.38
N ALA A 53 -11.41 5.10 2.03
CA ALA A 53 -11.61 6.19 1.08
C ALA A 53 -11.02 7.52 1.60
N ILE A 54 -11.20 7.84 2.88
CA ILE A 54 -10.62 9.04 3.50
C ILE A 54 -9.08 8.99 3.46
N ILE A 55 -8.50 7.84 3.81
CA ILE A 55 -7.03 7.64 3.75
C ILE A 55 -6.53 7.80 2.32
N PHE A 56 -7.20 7.18 1.35
CA PHE A 56 -6.84 7.29 -0.07
C PHE A 56 -6.86 8.74 -0.54
N ILE A 57 -7.94 9.48 -0.27
CA ILE A 57 -8.08 10.89 -0.66
C ILE A 57 -7.01 11.74 0.02
N GLY A 58 -6.82 11.59 1.34
CA GLY A 58 -5.82 12.36 2.09
C GLY A 58 -4.40 12.13 1.57
N MET A 59 -4.07 10.88 1.24
CA MET A 59 -2.79 10.52 0.64
C MET A 59 -2.68 11.04 -0.81
N ALA A 60 -3.72 10.91 -1.63
CA ALA A 60 -3.70 11.39 -3.01
C ALA A 60 -3.47 12.91 -3.10
N LEU A 61 -4.11 13.68 -2.21
CA LEU A 61 -3.95 15.13 -2.11
C LEU A 61 -2.53 15.56 -1.71
N THR A 62 -1.71 14.66 -1.14
CA THR A 62 -0.31 14.95 -0.77
C THR A 62 0.67 14.39 -1.80
N VAL A 63 0.47 13.16 -2.26
CA VAL A 63 1.38 12.44 -3.16
C VAL A 63 1.32 12.98 -4.59
N LEU A 64 0.11 13.25 -5.12
CA LEU A 64 -0.02 13.69 -6.51
C LEU A 64 0.65 15.05 -6.77
N PRO A 65 0.47 16.09 -5.92
CA PRO A 65 1.20 17.34 -6.09
C PRO A 65 2.72 17.15 -5.93
N MET A 66 3.17 16.23 -5.09
CA MET A 66 4.60 15.99 -4.89
C MET A 66 5.28 15.37 -6.12
N VAL A 67 4.60 14.44 -6.81
CA VAL A 67 5.19 13.71 -7.95
C VAL A 67 4.87 14.37 -9.29
N MET A 68 3.68 14.97 -9.41
CA MET A 68 3.17 15.53 -10.67
C MET A 68 3.06 17.06 -10.66
N GLY A 69 3.25 17.72 -9.52
CA GLY A 69 3.14 19.17 -9.42
C GLY A 69 4.30 19.92 -10.06
N GLU A 70 4.11 21.22 -10.22
CA GLU A 70 5.11 22.13 -10.74
C GLU A 70 6.15 22.48 -9.68
N VAL A 71 7.38 22.76 -10.12
CA VAL A 71 8.45 23.16 -9.22
C VAL A 71 8.20 24.62 -8.82
N PRO A 72 8.04 24.95 -7.53
CA PRO A 72 7.87 26.33 -7.09
C PRO A 72 9.03 27.23 -7.57
N GLU A 73 8.74 28.46 -7.99
CA GLU A 73 9.74 29.42 -8.52
C GLU A 73 10.90 29.67 -7.54
N ASN A 74 10.65 29.57 -6.24
CA ASN A 74 11.64 29.77 -5.17
C ASN A 74 12.38 28.48 -4.76
N SER A 75 12.28 27.41 -5.53
CA SER A 75 12.93 26.13 -5.19
C SER A 75 14.42 26.18 -5.50
N GLU A 76 15.26 26.00 -4.48
CA GLU A 76 16.71 25.85 -4.69
C GLU A 76 17.01 24.76 -5.73
N ALA A 77 17.95 25.05 -6.63
CA ALA A 77 18.41 24.09 -7.62
C ALA A 77 19.29 23.05 -6.91
N THR A 78 18.72 21.90 -6.57
CA THR A 78 19.49 20.77 -6.05
C THR A 78 20.14 20.00 -7.20
N SER A 79 21.44 19.68 -7.08
CA SER A 79 22.17 18.84 -8.04
C SER A 79 21.94 17.33 -7.78
N TYR A 80 21.08 17.00 -6.82
CA TYR A 80 20.84 15.62 -6.41
C TYR A 80 20.21 14.82 -7.55
N ARG A 81 20.67 13.59 -7.71
CA ARG A 81 20.23 12.65 -8.75
C ARG A 81 20.00 11.27 -8.13
N ASP A 82 19.04 10.56 -8.71
CA ASP A 82 18.75 9.18 -8.34
C ASP A 82 20.01 8.32 -8.48
N THR A 83 20.39 7.64 -7.40
CA THR A 83 21.54 6.71 -7.37
C THR A 83 21.03 5.30 -7.10
N PHE A 84 21.75 4.27 -7.55
CA PHE A 84 21.33 2.88 -7.34
C PHE A 84 21.11 2.53 -5.85
N GLY A 85 21.94 3.07 -4.95
CA GLY A 85 21.79 2.88 -3.51
C GLY A 85 20.52 3.49 -2.91
N THR A 86 19.92 4.49 -3.55
CA THR A 86 18.71 5.18 -3.06
C THR A 86 17.43 4.62 -3.69
N VAL A 87 17.54 4.07 -4.90
CA VAL A 87 16.42 3.49 -5.66
C VAL A 87 16.27 1.97 -5.39
N GLY A 88 17.38 1.27 -5.21
CA GLY A 88 17.43 -0.19 -5.08
C GLY A 88 16.63 -0.73 -3.89
N PRO A 89 16.86 -0.25 -2.65
CA PRO A 89 16.14 -0.78 -1.50
C PRO A 89 14.61 -0.56 -1.57
N PRO A 90 14.10 0.65 -1.89
CA PRO A 90 12.65 0.84 -2.06
C PRO A 90 12.05 0.00 -3.20
N LEU A 91 12.78 -0.16 -4.32
CA LEU A 91 12.34 -1.02 -5.42
C LEU A 91 12.25 -2.50 -4.98
N GLY A 92 13.25 -2.99 -4.25
CA GLY A 92 13.25 -4.37 -3.73
C GLY A 92 12.08 -4.63 -2.78
N LEU A 93 11.78 -3.68 -1.89
CA LEU A 93 10.61 -3.76 -1.00
C LEU A 93 9.29 -3.70 -1.79
N LEU A 94 9.18 -2.82 -2.77
CA LEU A 94 8.00 -2.72 -3.62
C LEU A 94 7.75 -4.04 -4.38
N LEU A 95 8.80 -4.63 -4.95
CA LEU A 95 8.73 -5.93 -5.63
C LEU A 95 8.34 -7.06 -4.68
N LEU A 96 8.82 -7.04 -3.43
CA LEU A 96 8.41 -8.00 -2.41
C LEU A 96 6.92 -7.88 -2.08
N VAL A 97 6.41 -6.67 -1.85
CA VAL A 97 4.99 -6.43 -1.55
C VAL A 97 4.11 -6.78 -2.76
N PHE A 98 4.58 -6.49 -3.97
CA PHE A 98 3.94 -6.91 -5.21
C PHE A 98 3.88 -8.45 -5.32
N MET A 99 5.02 -9.12 -5.09
CA MET A 99 5.11 -10.58 -5.12
C MET A 99 4.12 -11.19 -4.14
N LEU A 100 4.08 -10.70 -2.89
CA LEU A 100 3.14 -11.18 -1.87
C LEU A 100 1.68 -10.91 -2.23
N GLY A 101 1.37 -9.87 -2.99
CA GLY A 101 0.02 -9.60 -3.46
C GLY A 101 -0.44 -10.53 -4.57
N VAL A 102 0.47 -10.91 -5.48
CA VAL A 102 0.19 -11.86 -6.57
C VAL A 102 0.24 -13.31 -6.08
N TRP A 103 1.18 -13.62 -5.18
CA TRP A 103 1.42 -14.96 -4.68
C TRP A 103 1.96 -14.92 -3.25
N ILE A 104 1.13 -15.42 -2.32
CA ILE A 104 1.53 -15.64 -0.93
C ILE A 104 2.19 -17.04 -0.85
N PRO A 105 3.46 -17.14 -0.44
CA PRO A 105 4.13 -18.44 -0.34
C PRO A 105 3.48 -19.30 0.76
N ALA A 106 3.31 -20.60 0.49
CA ALA A 106 2.60 -21.52 1.38
C ALA A 106 3.09 -21.49 2.85
N PRO A 107 4.41 -21.48 3.15
CA PRO A 107 4.88 -21.39 4.53
C PRO A 107 4.39 -20.14 5.27
N LEU A 108 4.27 -18.99 4.57
CA LEU A 108 3.77 -17.77 5.17
C LEU A 108 2.27 -17.88 5.45
N LEU A 109 1.51 -18.46 4.51
CA LEU A 109 0.08 -18.67 4.68
C LEU A 109 -0.22 -19.64 5.84
N ASP A 110 0.57 -20.69 5.98
CA ASP A 110 0.44 -21.66 7.07
C ASP A 110 0.75 -21.00 8.42
N LEU A 111 1.82 -20.21 8.52
CA LEU A 111 2.13 -19.43 9.72
C LEU A 111 1.00 -18.44 10.10
N LEU A 112 0.42 -17.75 9.12
CA LEU A 112 -0.70 -16.83 9.35
C LEU A 112 -1.95 -17.57 9.82
N ARG A 113 -2.22 -18.77 9.28
CA ARG A 113 -3.35 -19.62 9.70
C ARG A 113 -3.15 -20.16 11.12
N ASP A 114 -1.95 -20.64 11.43
CA ASP A 114 -1.62 -21.13 12.77
C ASP A 114 -1.75 -20.00 13.81
N ALA A 115 -1.25 -18.80 13.49
CA ALA A 115 -1.41 -17.63 14.35
C ALA A 115 -2.90 -17.26 14.54
N ALA A 116 -3.71 -17.31 13.48
CA ALA A 116 -5.14 -17.07 13.58
C ALA A 116 -5.84 -18.11 14.47
N LEU A 117 -5.50 -19.40 14.32
CA LEU A 117 -6.06 -20.49 15.14
C LEU A 117 -5.68 -20.38 16.63
N LEU A 118 -4.48 -19.88 16.93
CA LEU A 118 -4.06 -19.61 18.32
C LEU A 118 -4.84 -18.45 18.95
N LEU A 119 -5.22 -17.44 18.17
CA LEU A 119 -5.99 -16.28 18.63
C LEU A 119 -7.49 -16.54 18.70
N GLU A 120 -8.01 -17.45 17.86
CA GLU A 120 -9.38 -17.95 17.93
C GLU A 120 -9.53 -18.85 19.17
N VAL A 121 -9.61 -18.23 20.35
CA VAL A 121 -10.10 -18.90 21.56
C VAL A 121 -11.55 -19.28 21.27
N ARG A 122 -11.75 -20.51 20.80
CA ARG A 122 -13.08 -21.11 20.68
C ARG A 122 -13.68 -21.16 22.10
N PRO A 123 -14.79 -20.46 22.39
CA PRO A 123 -15.56 -20.78 23.58
C PRO A 123 -16.13 -22.20 23.50
#